data_AF-G9ENH6-F1
#
_entry.id   AF-G9ENH6-F1
#
_cell.length_a   1.000
_cell.length_b   1.000
_cell.length_c   1.000
_cell.angle_alpha   90.00
_cell.angle_beta   90.00
_cell.angle_gamma   90.00
#
_symmetry.space_group_name_H-M   'P 1'
#
loop_
_entity.id
_entity.type
_entity.pdbx_description
1 polymer ?
#
loop_
_entity_poly.entity_id
_entity_poly.type
_entity_poly.pdbx_seq_one_letter_code
_entity_poly.pdbx_strand_id
1 'polypeptide(L)'
;MDIEKEEGEMDFIVNQNEMAGLCGLTHIQQLVYFRGIKPYMNVKTGIVGIDRGISYQSIAEQLYIEPHQGIKSVSFSRAQVRRAVAGLERAGLIQFLSEDHTLILKCILATRDYYVSKKAVTKPSQQGITKKSQKDIENTGNLANATLKAGIAESAKADIPLINNNYLYLFKQFEKFWSRFPNKKSKQKAWSEFQQINPDEQLFEKIIIAIDAQINNREEHKLSGEWLPPWKYPANWLAQHCWKDELSTVMTQEQSNAKNKRSNAKKSPSEIFWDTCGDAEFDFADETPKQSTPSNVLNFSKD
;
A
#
# COMPACT_ATOMS: atom_id res chain seq x y z
N MET A 1 41.68 -4.94 5.55
CA MET A 1 40.31 -5.51 5.51
C MET A 1 39.65 -4.87 4.32
N ASP A 2 39.94 -5.45 3.17
CA ASP A 2 39.44 -4.97 1.90
C ASP A 2 38.00 -5.41 1.80
N ILE A 3 37.10 -4.42 1.87
CA ILE A 3 35.69 -4.60 1.63
C ILE A 3 35.57 -4.78 0.12
N GLU A 4 35.58 -6.03 -0.32
CA GLU A 4 35.21 -6.41 -1.67
C GLU A 4 33.81 -5.86 -1.93
N LYS A 5 33.74 -4.75 -2.69
CA LYS A 5 32.52 -4.34 -3.36
C LYS A 5 32.17 -5.49 -4.30
N GLU A 6 31.17 -6.29 -3.92
CA GLU A 6 30.45 -7.12 -4.86
C GLU A 6 29.86 -6.19 -5.93
N GLU A 7 30.62 -5.94 -7.00
CA GLU A 7 30.10 -5.35 -8.23
C GLU A 7 29.10 -6.36 -8.78
N GLY A 8 27.83 -6.14 -8.48
CA GLY A 8 26.74 -6.91 -9.06
C GLY A 8 26.80 -6.79 -10.58
N GLU A 9 27.22 -7.87 -11.23
CA GLU A 9 27.19 -8.04 -12.68
C GLU A 9 25.74 -7.81 -13.16
N MET A 10 25.52 -6.66 -13.79
CA MET A 10 24.21 -6.24 -14.27
C MET A 10 23.95 -6.87 -15.64
N ASP A 11 23.52 -8.12 -15.66
CA ASP A 11 23.03 -8.77 -16.86
C ASP A 11 21.75 -8.06 -17.34
N PHE A 12 21.92 -7.13 -18.29
CA PHE A 12 20.83 -6.37 -18.88
C PHE A 12 20.12 -7.21 -19.95
N ILE A 13 19.22 -8.09 -19.48
CA ILE A 13 18.43 -8.96 -20.36
C ILE A 13 17.07 -8.29 -20.65
N VAL A 14 16.76 -8.12 -21.94
CA VAL A 14 15.50 -7.55 -22.43
C VAL A 14 14.69 -8.63 -23.14
N ASN A 15 13.44 -8.82 -22.73
CA ASN A 15 12.51 -9.77 -23.37
C ASN A 15 11.99 -9.26 -24.72
N GLN A 16 11.61 -10.18 -25.61
CA GLN A 16 10.80 -9.91 -26.80
C GLN A 16 9.52 -9.13 -26.46
N ASN A 17 8.84 -9.48 -25.36
CA ASN A 17 7.61 -8.79 -24.93
C ASN A 17 7.87 -7.36 -24.48
N GLU A 18 8.99 -7.12 -23.76
CA GLU A 18 9.41 -5.77 -23.38
C GLU A 18 9.73 -4.94 -24.63
N MET A 19 10.47 -5.53 -25.57
CA MET A 19 10.82 -4.87 -26.82
C MET A 19 9.57 -4.52 -27.63
N ALA A 20 8.62 -5.46 -27.78
CA ALA A 20 7.38 -5.24 -28.50
C ALA A 20 6.53 -4.12 -27.87
N GLY A 21 6.46 -4.02 -26.55
CA GLY A 21 5.76 -2.93 -25.86
C GLY A 21 6.43 -1.56 -26.04
N LEU A 22 7.76 -1.54 -26.20
CA LEU A 22 8.52 -0.31 -26.46
C LEU A 22 8.50 0.11 -27.94
N CYS A 23 8.26 -0.83 -28.85
CA CYS A 23 8.09 -0.55 -30.27
C CYS A 23 6.90 0.41 -30.49
N GLY A 24 7.15 1.55 -31.12
CA GLY A 24 6.15 2.59 -31.37
C GLY A 24 6.06 3.70 -30.32
N LEU A 25 6.80 3.59 -29.20
CA LEU A 25 6.91 4.67 -28.22
C LEU A 25 7.94 5.72 -28.63
N THR A 26 7.86 6.89 -28.02
CA THR A 26 8.83 7.97 -28.22
C THR A 26 10.20 7.57 -27.65
N HIS A 27 11.29 8.08 -28.24
CA HIS A 27 12.66 7.79 -27.77
C HIS A 27 12.87 8.10 -26.29
N ILE A 28 12.23 9.16 -25.77
CA ILE A 28 12.30 9.52 -24.36
C ILE A 28 11.72 8.40 -23.49
N GLN A 29 10.58 7.83 -23.88
CA GLN A 29 9.94 6.73 -23.14
C GLN A 29 10.82 5.49 -23.12
N GLN A 30 11.43 5.14 -24.24
CA GLN A 30 12.36 4.01 -24.33
C GLN A 30 13.58 4.23 -23.42
N LEU A 31 14.19 5.42 -23.47
CA LEU A 31 15.32 5.78 -22.60
C LEU A 31 14.94 5.78 -21.12
N VAL A 32 13.76 6.31 -20.77
CA VAL A 32 13.25 6.28 -19.40
C VAL A 32 13.13 4.84 -18.90
N TYR A 33 12.59 3.93 -19.72
CA TYR A 33 12.47 2.54 -19.34
C TYR A 33 13.84 1.87 -19.15
N PHE A 34 14.71 1.96 -20.15
CA PHE A 34 15.98 1.24 -20.16
C PHE A 34 17.04 1.81 -19.20
N ARG A 35 17.14 3.13 -19.05
CA ARG A 35 18.12 3.77 -18.15
C ARG A 35 17.54 4.08 -16.78
N GLY A 36 16.32 4.58 -16.74
CA GLY A 36 15.72 5.16 -15.54
C GLY A 36 14.99 4.17 -14.64
N ILE A 37 14.42 3.10 -15.19
CA ILE A 37 13.51 2.20 -14.45
C ILE A 37 14.11 0.79 -14.34
N LYS A 38 14.38 0.15 -15.48
CA LYS A 38 14.83 -1.25 -15.57
C LYS A 38 16.08 -1.57 -14.74
N PRO A 39 17.13 -0.74 -14.70
CA PRO A 39 18.34 -1.01 -13.92
C PRO A 39 18.13 -1.09 -12.41
N TYR A 40 17.07 -0.44 -11.92
CA TYR A 40 16.76 -0.37 -10.48
C TYR A 40 15.60 -1.29 -10.08
N MET A 41 15.17 -2.15 -11.01
CA MET A 41 14.13 -3.12 -10.77
C MET A 41 14.70 -4.30 -9.98
N ASN A 42 14.06 -4.64 -8.87
CA ASN A 42 14.35 -5.89 -8.20
C ASN A 42 13.86 -7.04 -9.08
N VAL A 43 14.79 -7.88 -9.56
CA VAL A 43 14.51 -8.96 -10.51
C VAL A 43 13.48 -9.96 -9.96
N LYS A 44 13.43 -10.19 -8.64
CA LYS A 44 12.50 -11.14 -8.02
C LYS A 44 11.06 -10.64 -8.00
N THR A 45 10.88 -9.37 -7.62
CA THR A 45 9.54 -8.79 -7.41
C THR A 45 9.02 -8.04 -8.64
N GLY A 46 9.93 -7.61 -9.52
CA GLY A 46 9.61 -6.71 -10.64
C GLY A 46 9.23 -5.30 -10.19
N ILE A 47 9.57 -4.91 -8.95
CA ILE A 47 9.24 -3.60 -8.38
C ILE A 47 10.49 -2.72 -8.35
N VAL A 48 10.30 -1.43 -8.61
CA VAL A 48 11.29 -0.36 -8.61
C VAL A 48 10.85 0.69 -7.59
N GLY A 49 11.79 1.28 -6.85
CA GLY A 49 11.52 2.37 -5.92
C GLY A 49 11.45 1.99 -4.44
N ILE A 50 11.46 0.69 -4.12
CA ILE A 50 11.50 0.18 -2.73
C ILE A 50 12.95 0.05 -2.25
N ASP A 51 13.72 -0.86 -2.86
CA ASP A 51 15.12 -1.11 -2.45
C ASP A 51 16.01 0.08 -2.77
N ARG A 52 15.84 0.63 -3.97
CA ARG A 52 16.47 1.86 -4.42
C ARG A 52 15.38 2.86 -4.76
N GLY A 53 15.27 3.90 -3.94
CA GLY A 53 14.36 5.01 -4.19
C GLY A 53 14.68 5.68 -5.54
N ILE A 54 13.64 5.89 -6.34
CA ILE A 54 13.74 6.62 -7.61
C ILE A 54 12.88 7.89 -7.53
N SER A 55 13.30 8.91 -8.27
CA SER A 55 12.57 10.17 -8.40
C SER A 55 12.57 10.61 -9.86
N TYR A 56 11.60 11.44 -10.25
CA TYR A 56 11.57 12.02 -11.60
C TYR A 56 12.83 12.82 -11.93
N GLN A 57 13.42 13.48 -10.92
CA GLN A 57 14.65 14.24 -11.07
C GLN A 57 15.86 13.32 -11.32
N SER A 58 15.99 12.23 -10.54
CA SER A 58 17.06 11.25 -10.72
C SER A 58 17.00 10.58 -12.10
N ILE A 59 15.79 10.29 -12.60
CA ILE A 59 15.62 9.77 -13.96
C ILE A 59 16.06 10.82 -15.00
N ALA A 60 15.66 12.08 -14.84
CA ALA A 60 16.07 13.15 -15.76
C ALA A 60 17.59 13.30 -15.87
N GLU A 61 18.31 13.17 -14.75
CA GLU A 61 19.78 13.22 -14.69
C GLU A 61 20.41 12.05 -15.44
N GLN A 62 19.85 10.85 -15.36
CA GLN A 62 20.37 9.68 -16.08
C GLN A 62 20.13 9.72 -17.59
N LEU A 63 19.11 10.48 -18.02
CA LEU A 63 18.83 10.72 -19.42
C LEU A 63 19.63 11.90 -19.98
N TYR A 64 20.41 12.60 -19.16
CA TYR A 64 21.26 13.69 -19.63
C TYR A 64 22.28 13.18 -20.65
N ILE A 65 22.36 13.90 -21.78
CA ILE A 65 23.35 13.64 -22.83
C ILE A 65 24.35 14.78 -22.79
N GLU A 66 25.60 14.43 -22.45
CA GLU A 66 26.70 15.37 -22.41
C GLU A 66 27.02 15.90 -23.82
N PRO A 67 27.22 17.22 -23.99
CA PRO A 67 27.55 17.79 -25.28
C PRO A 67 28.94 17.33 -25.73
N HIS A 68 29.03 16.88 -26.97
CA HIS A 68 30.28 16.51 -27.63
C HIS A 68 30.46 17.38 -28.89
N GLN A 69 31.65 17.38 -29.50
CA GLN A 69 31.89 18.18 -30.71
C GLN A 69 30.85 17.86 -31.81
N GLY A 70 30.11 18.87 -32.24
CA GLY A 70 29.04 18.74 -33.23
C GLY A 70 27.70 18.20 -32.71
N ILE A 71 27.58 17.84 -31.42
CA ILE A 71 26.34 17.30 -30.82
C ILE A 71 25.88 18.21 -29.68
N LYS A 72 24.64 18.70 -29.77
CA LYS A 72 24.04 19.53 -28.73
C LYS A 72 23.73 18.69 -27.48
N SER A 73 23.88 19.30 -26.31
CA SER A 73 23.40 18.70 -25.07
C SER A 73 21.89 18.53 -25.11
N VAL A 74 21.41 17.43 -24.54
CA VAL A 74 19.98 17.17 -24.39
C VAL A 74 19.72 16.91 -22.91
N SER A 75 18.89 17.75 -22.32
CA SER A 75 18.35 17.55 -20.98
C SER A 75 16.83 17.43 -21.07
N PHE A 76 16.26 16.63 -20.17
CA PHE A 76 14.82 16.46 -20.08
C PHE A 76 14.29 17.13 -18.82
N SER A 77 13.22 17.91 -18.96
CA SER A 77 12.57 18.51 -17.79
C SER A 77 11.83 17.44 -16.98
N ARG A 78 11.67 17.70 -15.68
CA ARG A 78 10.88 16.83 -14.77
C ARG A 78 9.46 16.55 -15.32
N ALA A 79 8.85 17.53 -15.98
CA ALA A 79 7.53 17.38 -16.58
C ALA A 79 7.53 16.45 -17.81
N GLN A 80 8.56 16.51 -18.64
CA GLN A 80 8.72 15.61 -19.78
C GLN A 80 8.92 14.16 -19.32
N VAL A 81 9.77 13.94 -18.32
CA VAL A 81 9.98 12.60 -17.74
C VAL A 81 8.68 12.08 -17.14
N ARG A 82 7.96 12.88 -16.35
CA ARG A 82 6.65 12.48 -15.80
C ARG A 82 5.67 12.06 -16.89
N ARG A 83 5.59 12.82 -17.99
CA ARG A 83 4.73 12.49 -19.14
C ARG A 83 5.18 11.21 -19.86
N ALA A 84 6.49 10.98 -19.96
CA ALA A 84 7.05 9.77 -20.53
C ALA A 84 6.68 8.54 -19.68
N VAL A 85 6.87 8.59 -18.36
CA VAL A 85 6.47 7.52 -17.43
C VAL A 85 4.96 7.24 -17.53
N ALA A 86 4.11 8.26 -17.52
CA ALA A 86 2.67 8.08 -17.70
C ALA A 86 2.31 7.45 -19.07
N GLY A 87 3.15 7.63 -20.09
CA GLY A 87 2.95 6.98 -21.38
C GLY A 87 3.44 5.53 -21.42
N LEU A 88 4.46 5.18 -20.62
CA LEU A 88 4.86 3.78 -20.42
C LEU A 88 3.77 2.99 -19.68
N GLU A 89 3.06 3.64 -18.74
CA GLU A 89 1.90 3.04 -18.08
C GLU A 89 0.77 2.77 -19.09
N ARG A 90 0.43 3.75 -19.93
CA ARG A 90 -0.58 3.58 -20.99
C ARG A 90 -0.24 2.46 -21.98
N ALA A 91 1.05 2.22 -22.21
CA ALA A 91 1.53 1.13 -23.05
C ALA A 91 1.56 -0.23 -22.34
N GLY A 92 1.22 -0.28 -21.04
CA GLY A 92 1.12 -1.53 -20.28
C GLY A 92 2.46 -2.13 -19.85
N LEU A 93 3.57 -1.38 -19.94
CA LEU A 93 4.88 -1.88 -19.50
C LEU A 93 5.04 -1.77 -17.98
N ILE A 94 4.49 -0.71 -17.40
CA ILE A 94 4.63 -0.37 -15.99
C ILE A 94 3.27 -0.08 -15.35
N GLN A 95 3.17 -0.28 -14.04
CA GLN A 95 2.04 0.10 -13.21
C GLN A 95 2.52 1.00 -12.06
N PHE A 96 1.79 2.08 -11.76
CA PHE A 96 2.08 2.87 -10.57
C PHE A 96 1.62 2.15 -9.31
N LEU A 97 2.52 2.08 -8.33
CA LEU A 97 2.23 1.62 -6.96
C LEU A 97 2.56 2.71 -5.93
N SER A 98 2.74 3.96 -6.38
CA SER A 98 3.06 5.08 -5.50
C SER A 98 1.96 5.33 -4.47
N GLU A 99 2.34 5.31 -3.19
CA GLU A 99 1.46 5.66 -2.08
C GLU A 99 1.55 7.15 -1.72
N ASP A 100 2.74 7.78 -1.81
CA ASP A 100 2.98 9.19 -1.43
C ASP A 100 4.02 9.92 -2.33
N HIS A 101 5.14 10.38 -1.77
CA HIS A 101 6.21 11.15 -2.45
C HIS A 101 7.26 10.28 -3.13
N THR A 102 7.20 8.98 -2.94
CA THR A 102 8.12 8.01 -3.53
C THR A 102 7.54 7.48 -4.84
N LEU A 103 8.37 7.47 -5.88
CA LEU A 103 7.99 6.89 -7.16
C LEU A 103 8.21 5.38 -7.07
N ILE A 104 7.11 4.63 -6.92
CA ILE A 104 7.14 3.16 -6.87
C ILE A 104 6.45 2.65 -8.11
N LEU A 105 7.17 1.87 -8.90
CA LEU A 105 6.72 1.36 -10.19
C LEU A 105 6.86 -0.16 -10.21
N LYS A 106 5.88 -0.84 -10.79
CA LYS A 106 5.94 -2.27 -11.05
C LYS A 106 6.10 -2.51 -12.55
N CYS A 107 7.18 -3.17 -12.94
CA CYS A 107 7.39 -3.62 -14.30
C CYS A 107 6.59 -4.92 -14.53
N ILE A 108 5.65 -4.87 -15.47
CA ILE A 108 4.71 -5.96 -15.73
C ILE A 108 5.33 -6.97 -16.70
N LEU A 109 5.94 -6.47 -17.78
CA LEU A 109 6.45 -7.28 -18.88
C LEU A 109 7.90 -7.74 -18.69
N ALA A 110 8.59 -7.25 -17.65
CA ALA A 110 9.98 -7.57 -17.41
C ALA A 110 10.16 -9.02 -16.95
N THR A 111 11.08 -9.73 -17.60
CA THR A 111 11.46 -11.11 -17.23
C THR A 111 11.99 -11.16 -15.80
N ARG A 112 11.47 -12.12 -15.01
CA ARG A 112 11.91 -12.40 -13.64
C ARG A 112 12.70 -13.72 -13.54
N ASP A 113 12.79 -14.44 -14.66
CA ASP A 113 13.02 -15.88 -14.68
C ASP A 113 14.50 -16.29 -14.56
N TYR A 114 15.45 -15.35 -14.62
CA TYR A 114 16.86 -15.66 -14.44
C TYR A 114 17.34 -15.48 -13.00
N TYR A 115 16.49 -15.77 -12.01
CA TYR A 115 17.00 -16.07 -10.67
C TYR A 115 17.34 -17.56 -10.62
N VAL A 116 18.45 -17.94 -11.26
CA VAL A 116 19.06 -19.25 -10.99
C VAL A 116 19.43 -19.23 -9.52
N SER A 117 18.66 -19.94 -8.69
CA SER A 117 19.07 -20.26 -7.33
C SER A 117 20.50 -20.79 -7.45
N LYS A 118 21.48 -20.12 -6.84
CA LYS A 118 22.82 -20.69 -6.62
C LYS A 118 22.56 -22.00 -5.88
N LYS A 119 22.45 -23.11 -6.61
CA LYS A 119 22.41 -24.44 -6.02
C LYS A 119 23.70 -24.49 -5.21
N ALA A 120 23.57 -24.77 -3.92
CA ALA A 120 24.72 -24.90 -3.04
C ALA A 120 25.75 -25.77 -3.76
N VAL A 121 26.97 -25.24 -3.92
CA VAL A 121 28.10 -26.00 -4.43
C VAL A 121 28.27 -27.16 -3.46
N THR A 122 27.71 -28.31 -3.81
CA THR A 122 28.09 -29.56 -3.18
C THR A 122 29.51 -29.77 -3.66
N LYS A 123 30.47 -29.76 -2.72
CA LYS A 123 31.89 -29.97 -2.99
C LYS A 123 32.05 -31.07 -4.04
N PRO A 124 32.80 -30.86 -5.14
CA PRO A 124 33.08 -31.94 -6.06
C PRO A 124 33.88 -33.01 -5.32
N SER A 125 33.34 -34.22 -5.18
CA SER A 125 34.17 -35.37 -4.81
C SER A 125 35.14 -35.60 -5.95
N GLN A 126 36.43 -35.50 -5.65
CA GLN A 126 37.52 -35.72 -6.60
C GLN A 126 37.46 -37.13 -7.17
N GLN A 127 37.18 -37.29 -8.47
CA GLN A 127 37.67 -38.43 -9.25
C GLN A 127 38.01 -38.00 -10.69
N GLY A 128 39.28 -37.68 -10.88
CA GLY A 128 40.13 -38.18 -11.98
C GLY A 128 39.78 -37.95 -13.46
N ILE A 129 40.63 -37.16 -14.13
CA ILE A 129 41.24 -37.33 -15.48
C ILE A 129 40.22 -37.44 -16.66
N THR A 130 40.18 -36.58 -17.69
CA THR A 130 41.23 -36.24 -18.66
C THR A 130 40.73 -35.15 -19.64
N LYS A 131 41.64 -34.29 -20.12
CA LYS A 131 41.45 -33.17 -21.06
C LYS A 131 40.89 -33.57 -22.45
N LYS A 132 40.07 -32.69 -23.07
CA LYS A 132 40.19 -32.12 -24.46
C LYS A 132 38.99 -31.21 -24.75
N SER A 133 39.22 -29.91 -24.94
CA SER A 133 39.29 -29.18 -26.23
C SER A 133 37.93 -28.82 -26.83
N GLN A 134 37.68 -27.50 -26.89
CA GLN A 134 36.63 -26.84 -27.65
C GLN A 134 36.60 -27.30 -29.12
N LYS A 135 35.41 -27.27 -29.73
CA LYS A 135 35.14 -26.75 -31.08
C LYS A 135 33.65 -26.50 -31.27
N ASP A 136 33.37 -25.32 -31.78
CA ASP A 136 32.09 -24.73 -32.13
C ASP A 136 31.46 -25.36 -33.41
N ILE A 137 30.26 -24.84 -33.74
CA ILE A 137 29.69 -24.64 -35.10
C ILE A 137 28.66 -25.66 -35.65
N GLU A 138 27.40 -25.19 -35.62
CA GLU A 138 26.35 -25.12 -36.66
C GLU A 138 25.66 -26.36 -37.28
N ASN A 139 24.32 -26.25 -37.26
CA ASN A 139 23.32 -26.48 -38.32
C ASN A 139 23.45 -27.67 -39.28
N THR A 140 22.41 -28.51 -39.30
CA THR A 140 21.46 -28.67 -40.43
C THR A 140 20.60 -29.91 -40.19
N GLY A 141 19.30 -29.78 -40.36
CA GLY A 141 18.31 -30.76 -39.92
C GLY A 141 18.26 -32.05 -40.73
N ASN A 142 17.52 -33.04 -40.21
CA ASN A 142 16.50 -33.67 -41.01
C ASN A 142 15.45 -34.43 -40.19
N LEU A 143 14.27 -34.40 -40.78
CA LEU A 143 12.97 -34.94 -40.40
C LEU A 143 12.96 -36.48 -40.55
N ALA A 144 12.32 -37.20 -39.62
CA ALA A 144 11.23 -38.16 -39.89
C ALA A 144 11.12 -39.29 -38.84
N ASN A 145 9.97 -39.27 -38.16
CA ASN A 145 9.02 -40.37 -37.97
C ASN A 145 9.51 -41.73 -37.42
N ALA A 146 9.13 -42.02 -36.17
CA ALA A 146 8.68 -43.35 -35.78
C ALA A 146 7.57 -43.25 -34.72
N THR A 147 6.36 -43.59 -35.17
CA THR A 147 5.14 -43.85 -34.40
C THR A 147 5.31 -44.96 -33.38
N LEU A 148 4.80 -44.78 -32.15
CA LEU A 148 4.10 -45.84 -31.41
C LEU A 148 2.94 -45.24 -30.58
N LYS A 149 1.72 -45.68 -30.94
CA LYS A 149 0.51 -45.75 -30.10
C LYS A 149 0.82 -46.66 -28.89
N ALA A 150 0.16 -46.66 -27.73
CA ALA A 150 -1.17 -46.27 -27.30
C ALA A 150 -1.19 -46.18 -25.75
N GLY A 151 -2.19 -45.52 -25.17
CA GLY A 151 -2.51 -45.61 -23.75
C GLY A 151 -3.35 -44.43 -23.27
N ILE A 152 -4.67 -44.53 -23.42
CA ILE A 152 -5.62 -43.58 -22.82
C ILE A 152 -5.61 -43.82 -21.30
N ALA A 153 -5.18 -42.81 -20.54
CA ALA A 153 -5.60 -42.59 -19.17
C ALA A 153 -5.49 -41.08 -18.87
N GLU A 154 -6.68 -40.47 -18.78
CA GLU A 154 -7.04 -39.28 -18.00
C GLU A 154 -6.17 -38.00 -18.09
N SER A 155 -6.83 -36.92 -18.48
CA SER A 155 -6.31 -35.55 -18.40
C SER A 155 -5.99 -35.18 -16.95
N ALA A 156 -4.72 -35.30 -16.55
CA ALA A 156 -4.22 -34.64 -15.35
C ALA A 156 -4.32 -33.12 -15.58
N LYS A 157 -5.14 -32.48 -14.75
CA LYS A 157 -5.27 -31.03 -14.65
C LYS A 157 -3.87 -30.41 -14.55
N ALA A 158 -3.65 -29.35 -15.32
CA ALA A 158 -2.44 -28.55 -15.27
C ALA A 158 -2.17 -28.10 -13.83
N ASP A 159 -1.02 -28.49 -13.29
CA ASP A 159 -0.48 -27.95 -12.04
C ASP A 159 -0.09 -26.49 -12.27
N ILE A 160 -1.03 -25.62 -11.92
CA ILE A 160 -0.80 -24.20 -11.63
C ILE A 160 0.13 -24.14 -10.40
N PRO A 161 1.17 -23.29 -10.36
CA PRO A 161 1.99 -23.14 -9.16
C PRO A 161 1.12 -22.63 -8.00
N LEU A 162 0.80 -23.55 -7.08
CA LEU A 162 -0.04 -23.41 -5.89
C LEU A 162 0.61 -22.53 -4.81
N ILE A 163 0.81 -21.24 -5.11
CA ILE A 163 1.32 -20.29 -4.10
C ILE A 163 0.31 -19.20 -3.73
N ASN A 164 -0.83 -19.04 -4.43
CA ASN A 164 -1.69 -17.86 -4.16
C ASN A 164 -3.20 -18.06 -4.08
N ASN A 165 -3.67 -19.24 -3.64
CA ASN A 165 -5.08 -19.39 -3.25
C ASN A 165 -5.39 -18.77 -1.89
N ASN A 166 -4.40 -18.73 -0.98
CA ASN A 166 -4.58 -18.23 0.38
C ASN A 166 -4.80 -16.71 0.42
N TYR A 167 -4.02 -15.93 -0.34
CA TYR A 167 -4.17 -14.48 -0.39
C TYR A 167 -5.54 -14.03 -0.93
N LEU A 168 -6.01 -14.69 -1.99
CA LEU A 168 -7.32 -14.39 -2.57
C LEU A 168 -8.47 -14.70 -1.58
N TYR A 169 -8.34 -15.80 -0.83
CA TYR A 169 -9.29 -16.17 0.21
C TYR A 169 -9.29 -15.15 1.37
N LEU A 170 -8.12 -14.78 1.86
CA LEU A 170 -7.95 -13.80 2.93
C LEU A 170 -8.52 -12.43 2.54
N PHE A 171 -8.31 -12.02 1.28
CA PHE A 171 -8.86 -10.79 0.75
C PHE A 171 -10.40 -10.83 0.69
N LYS A 172 -10.99 -11.92 0.21
CA LYS A 172 -12.45 -12.10 0.18
C LYS A 172 -13.07 -12.07 1.58
N GLN A 173 -12.43 -12.70 2.56
CA GLN A 173 -12.87 -12.63 3.95
C GLN A 173 -12.81 -11.20 4.49
N PHE A 174 -11.71 -10.50 4.25
CA PHE A 174 -11.59 -9.10 4.66
C PHE A 174 -12.63 -8.19 4.02
N GLU A 175 -12.97 -8.38 2.73
CA GLU A 175 -14.04 -7.61 2.09
C GLU A 175 -15.39 -7.85 2.76
N LYS A 176 -15.70 -9.10 3.12
CA LYS A 176 -16.91 -9.42 3.89
C LYS A 176 -16.90 -8.69 5.24
N PHE A 177 -15.81 -8.76 6.01
CA PHE A 177 -15.66 -8.00 7.26
C PHE A 177 -15.85 -6.49 7.05
N TRP A 178 -15.17 -5.93 6.05
CA TRP A 178 -15.20 -4.50 5.73
C TRP A 178 -16.59 -4.02 5.31
N SER A 179 -17.40 -4.89 4.68
CA SER A 179 -18.75 -4.54 4.28
C SER A 179 -19.69 -4.33 5.47
N ARG A 180 -19.51 -5.11 6.55
CA ARG A 180 -20.35 -5.12 7.77
C ARG A 180 -20.02 -4.00 8.75
N PHE A 181 -18.76 -3.57 8.80
CA PHE A 181 -18.32 -2.58 9.78
C PHE A 181 -18.94 -1.18 9.52
N PRO A 182 -19.54 -0.53 10.54
CA PRO A 182 -20.28 0.73 10.36
C PRO A 182 -19.39 1.96 10.15
N ASN A 183 -18.15 1.96 10.65
CA ASN A 183 -17.21 3.08 10.51
C ASN A 183 -15.95 2.69 9.71
N LYS A 184 -16.02 2.82 8.39
CA LYS A 184 -14.99 2.37 7.43
C LYS A 184 -13.85 3.38 7.32
N LYS A 185 -12.96 3.41 8.33
CA LYS A 185 -11.77 4.27 8.34
C LYS A 185 -10.48 3.46 8.24
N SER A 186 -9.47 4.02 7.55
CA SER A 186 -8.13 3.43 7.39
C SER A 186 -8.11 1.96 6.92
N LYS A 187 -8.61 1.69 5.71
CA LYS A 187 -8.68 0.34 5.12
C LYS A 187 -7.31 -0.38 5.08
N GLN A 188 -6.25 0.34 4.74
CA GLN A 188 -4.88 -0.22 4.67
C GLN A 188 -4.39 -0.71 6.04
N LYS A 189 -4.60 0.08 7.11
CA LYS A 189 -4.23 -0.34 8.47
C LYS A 189 -5.05 -1.54 8.92
N ALA A 190 -6.36 -1.54 8.67
CA ALA A 190 -7.22 -2.68 9.00
C ALA A 190 -6.82 -3.95 8.24
N TRP A 191 -6.42 -3.81 6.98
CA TRP A 191 -5.91 -4.91 6.19
C TRP A 191 -4.59 -5.47 6.75
N SER A 192 -3.65 -4.60 7.13
CA SER A 192 -2.39 -5.02 7.77
C SER A 192 -2.64 -5.82 9.05
N GLU A 193 -3.54 -5.34 9.92
CA GLU A 193 -3.92 -6.07 11.15
C GLU A 193 -4.60 -7.41 10.82
N PHE A 194 -5.48 -7.43 9.82
CA PHE A 194 -6.16 -8.66 9.38
C PHE A 194 -5.18 -9.71 8.82
N GLN A 195 -4.16 -9.26 8.08
CA GLN A 195 -3.07 -10.11 7.60
C GLN A 195 -2.19 -10.64 8.73
N GLN A 196 -2.00 -9.88 9.81
CA GLN A 196 -1.24 -10.36 10.98
C GLN A 196 -2.02 -11.42 11.75
N ILE A 197 -3.33 -11.25 11.88
CA ILE A 197 -4.22 -12.19 12.58
C ILE A 197 -4.35 -13.52 11.80
N ASN A 198 -4.27 -13.48 10.46
CA ASN A 198 -4.48 -14.64 9.57
C ASN A 198 -5.65 -15.52 10.03
N PRO A 199 -6.89 -14.98 10.01
CA PRO A 199 -8.02 -15.69 10.58
C PRO A 199 -8.33 -16.97 9.80
N ASP A 200 -8.39 -18.08 10.53
CA ASP A 200 -8.96 -19.33 10.03
C ASP A 200 -10.47 -19.15 9.78
N GLU A 201 -11.09 -20.02 8.99
CA GLU A 201 -12.52 -19.93 8.64
C GLU A 201 -13.42 -19.84 9.89
N GLN A 202 -13.12 -20.65 10.90
CA GLN A 202 -13.84 -20.63 12.18
C GLN A 202 -13.61 -19.34 12.98
N LEU A 203 -12.41 -18.76 12.90
CA LEU A 203 -12.10 -17.50 13.59
C LEU A 203 -12.78 -16.32 12.89
N PHE A 204 -12.84 -16.36 11.56
CA PHE A 204 -13.52 -15.36 10.75
C PHE A 204 -15.03 -15.32 11.03
N GLU A 205 -15.68 -16.49 11.14
CA GLU A 205 -17.10 -16.56 11.51
C GLU A 205 -17.36 -15.92 12.88
N LYS A 206 -16.51 -16.21 13.88
CA LYS A 206 -16.59 -15.57 15.20
C LYS A 206 -16.46 -14.05 15.12
N ILE A 207 -15.55 -13.54 14.30
CA ILE A 207 -15.36 -12.11 14.08
C ILE A 207 -16.64 -11.47 13.53
N ILE A 208 -17.26 -12.08 12.51
CA ILE A 208 -18.49 -11.55 11.90
C ILE A 208 -19.65 -11.57 12.90
N ILE A 209 -19.86 -12.69 13.61
CA ILE A 209 -20.93 -12.82 14.61
C ILE A 209 -20.76 -11.77 15.71
N ALA A 210 -19.54 -11.54 16.20
CA ALA A 210 -19.28 -10.54 17.23
C ALA A 210 -19.59 -9.11 16.75
N ILE A 211 -19.27 -8.77 15.51
CA ILE A 211 -19.57 -7.44 14.94
C ILE A 211 -21.07 -7.23 14.83
N ASP A 212 -21.79 -8.21 14.29
CA ASP A 212 -23.23 -8.12 14.13
C ASP A 212 -23.92 -7.99 15.51
N ALA A 213 -23.48 -8.75 16.51
CA ALA A 213 -23.96 -8.63 17.88
C ALA A 213 -23.67 -7.24 18.50
N GLN A 214 -22.48 -6.68 18.29
CA GLN A 214 -22.11 -5.33 18.76
C GLN A 214 -22.93 -4.24 18.06
N ILE A 215 -23.24 -4.41 16.78
CA ILE A 215 -24.10 -3.48 16.03
C ILE A 215 -25.51 -3.49 16.61
N ASN A 216 -26.10 -4.67 16.80
CA ASN A 216 -27.45 -4.83 17.35
C ASN A 216 -27.57 -4.25 18.77
N ASN A 217 -26.62 -4.57 19.65
CA ASN A 217 -26.63 -4.02 21.01
C ASN A 217 -26.56 -2.49 21.01
N ARG A 218 -25.76 -1.91 20.11
CA ARG A 218 -25.68 -0.45 19.97
C ARG A 218 -26.96 0.16 19.41
N GLU A 219 -27.67 -0.54 18.54
CA GLU A 219 -28.98 -0.11 18.05
C GLU A 219 -30.02 -0.12 19.17
N GLU A 220 -30.02 -1.13 20.04
CA GLU A 220 -30.86 -1.18 21.24
C GLU A 220 -30.58 0.00 22.19
N HIS A 221 -29.30 0.31 22.47
CA HIS A 221 -28.93 1.46 23.30
C HIS A 221 -29.27 2.82 22.66
N LYS A 222 -29.28 2.92 21.32
CA LYS A 222 -29.77 4.13 20.64
C LYS A 222 -31.28 4.30 20.83
N LEU A 223 -32.05 3.21 20.81
CA LEU A 223 -33.49 3.23 21.06
C LEU A 223 -33.82 3.57 22.52
N SER A 224 -32.98 3.16 23.48
CA SER A 224 -33.12 3.53 24.88
C SER A 224 -32.68 4.97 25.20
N GLY A 225 -32.16 5.71 24.21
CA GLY A 225 -31.74 7.10 24.37
C GLY A 225 -30.43 7.29 25.14
N GLU A 226 -29.64 6.22 25.32
CA GLU A 226 -28.39 6.27 26.06
C GLU A 226 -27.25 6.80 25.19
N TRP A 227 -26.41 7.67 25.77
CA TRP A 227 -25.27 8.24 25.07
C TRP A 227 -24.21 7.16 24.84
N LEU A 228 -23.83 6.97 23.57
CA LEU A 228 -22.87 5.95 23.17
C LEU A 228 -21.59 6.60 22.62
N PRO A 229 -20.40 6.13 23.03
CA PRO A 229 -19.17 6.62 22.46
C PRO A 229 -19.07 6.33 20.94
N PRO A 230 -18.20 7.07 20.22
CA PRO A 230 -17.93 6.81 18.81
C PRO A 230 -17.39 5.40 18.57
N TRP A 231 -17.73 4.80 17.43
CA TRP A 231 -17.30 3.45 17.07
C TRP A 231 -15.78 3.38 16.89
N LYS A 232 -15.13 2.34 17.46
CA LYS A 232 -13.69 2.09 17.33
C LYS A 232 -13.30 1.93 15.85
N TYR A 233 -12.07 2.31 15.49
CA TYR A 233 -11.59 2.06 14.13
C TYR A 233 -11.39 0.57 13.86
N PRO A 234 -11.63 0.09 12.63
CA PRO A 234 -11.58 -1.33 12.31
C PRO A 234 -10.18 -1.94 12.55
N ALA A 235 -9.12 -1.17 12.32
CA ALA A 235 -7.75 -1.60 12.65
C ALA A 235 -7.57 -1.82 14.16
N ASN A 236 -7.99 -0.87 14.99
CA ASN A 236 -7.86 -0.98 16.45
C ASN A 236 -8.77 -2.08 17.02
N TRP A 237 -9.96 -2.24 16.44
CA TRP A 237 -10.90 -3.31 16.80
C TRP A 237 -10.30 -4.69 16.52
N LEU A 238 -9.64 -4.85 15.36
CA LEU A 238 -8.93 -6.07 15.01
C LEU A 238 -7.72 -6.31 15.92
N ALA A 239 -6.86 -5.29 16.10
CA ALA A 239 -5.65 -5.38 16.93
C ALA A 239 -5.96 -5.75 18.40
N GLN A 240 -7.06 -5.20 18.94
CA GLN A 240 -7.50 -5.48 20.32
C GLN A 240 -8.24 -6.81 20.46
N HIS A 241 -8.43 -7.55 19.37
CA HIS A 241 -9.17 -8.82 19.39
C HIS A 241 -10.57 -8.69 20.00
N CYS A 242 -11.26 -7.57 19.72
CA CYS A 242 -12.54 -7.21 20.35
C CYS A 242 -13.69 -8.20 20.11
N TRP A 243 -13.51 -9.23 19.30
CA TRP A 243 -14.42 -10.37 19.18
C TRP A 243 -14.31 -11.38 20.34
N LYS A 244 -13.25 -11.27 21.16
CA LYS A 244 -13.06 -12.03 22.40
C LYS A 244 -13.59 -11.28 23.63
N ASP A 245 -13.87 -9.98 23.49
CA ASP A 245 -14.46 -9.21 24.57
C ASP A 245 -15.85 -9.75 24.84
N GLU A 246 -16.10 -10.20 26.08
CA GLU A 246 -17.45 -10.55 26.52
C GLU A 246 -18.32 -9.30 26.38
N LEU A 247 -19.41 -9.40 25.60
CA LEU A 247 -20.41 -8.34 25.52
C LEU A 247 -21.08 -8.26 26.89
N SER A 248 -20.50 -7.46 27.78
CA SER A 248 -21.05 -7.15 29.08
C SER A 248 -22.38 -6.44 28.86
N THR A 249 -23.45 -7.23 28.84
CA THR A 249 -24.80 -6.76 29.06
C THR A 249 -24.80 -5.99 30.37
N VAL A 250 -24.91 -4.67 30.27
CA VAL A 250 -25.31 -3.72 31.33
C VAL A 250 -24.72 -4.02 32.71
N MET A 251 -23.55 -3.43 32.99
CA MET A 251 -23.31 -2.90 34.33
C MET A 251 -22.72 -1.51 34.16
N THR A 252 -23.62 -0.53 34.06
CA THR A 252 -23.35 0.84 34.46
C THR A 252 -22.86 0.81 35.89
N GLN A 253 -21.55 0.85 36.07
CA GLN A 253 -20.95 1.47 37.23
C GLN A 253 -20.07 2.58 36.70
N GLU A 254 -20.69 3.76 36.57
CA GLU A 254 -19.96 5.00 36.73
C GLU A 254 -19.18 4.87 38.04
N GLN A 255 -17.87 4.62 37.95
CA GLN A 255 -17.01 4.96 39.05
C GLN A 255 -17.07 6.48 39.13
N SER A 256 -17.86 6.97 40.09
CA SER A 256 -17.83 8.35 40.54
C SER A 256 -16.37 8.74 40.72
N ASN A 257 -15.81 9.48 39.76
CA ASN A 257 -14.48 10.02 39.89
C ASN A 257 -14.47 10.85 41.17
N ALA A 258 -13.74 10.36 42.17
CA ALA A 258 -13.66 10.96 43.48
C ALA A 258 -13.37 12.46 43.34
N LYS A 259 -14.09 13.29 44.08
CA LYS A 259 -13.79 14.73 44.21
C LYS A 259 -12.32 14.86 44.62
N ASN A 260 -11.48 15.29 43.69
CA ASN A 260 -10.10 15.68 43.99
C ASN A 260 -10.18 16.82 45.01
N LYS A 261 -9.97 16.51 46.30
CA LYS A 261 -9.57 17.52 47.29
C LYS A 261 -8.20 18.02 46.84
N ARG A 262 -8.17 19.11 46.07
CA ARG A 262 -6.95 19.88 45.86
C ARG A 262 -6.48 20.34 47.24
N SER A 263 -5.34 19.82 47.68
CA SER A 263 -4.62 20.36 48.83
C SER A 263 -4.32 21.83 48.55
N ASN A 264 -4.63 22.70 49.50
CA ASN A 264 -4.33 24.14 49.49
C ASN A 264 -2.94 24.44 48.92
N ALA A 265 -2.89 24.86 47.67
CA ALA A 265 -1.77 25.58 47.09
C ALA A 265 -2.32 26.94 46.63
N LYS A 266 -1.60 28.01 46.96
CA LYS A 266 -2.05 29.40 46.85
C LYS A 266 -2.62 29.69 45.45
N LYS A 267 -3.93 29.96 45.37
CA LYS A 267 -4.65 30.29 44.12
C LYS A 267 -4.05 31.56 43.51
N SER A 268 -3.80 31.52 42.20
CA SER A 268 -3.41 32.67 41.38
C SER A 268 -4.57 33.66 41.23
N PRO A 269 -4.34 34.98 41.09
CA PRO A 269 -5.39 35.96 40.81
C PRO A 269 -6.28 35.61 39.61
N SER A 270 -5.74 34.88 38.62
CA SER A 270 -6.50 34.41 37.45
C SER A 270 -7.53 33.32 37.75
N GLU A 271 -7.39 32.57 38.84
CA GLU A 271 -8.37 31.53 39.23
C GLU A 271 -9.57 32.13 40.01
N ILE A 272 -9.37 33.26 40.69
CA ILE A 272 -10.45 33.98 41.41
C ILE A 272 -11.49 34.53 40.41
N PHE A 273 -11.04 34.92 39.22
CA PHE A 273 -11.89 35.42 38.14
C PHE A 273 -12.91 34.36 37.67
N TRP A 274 -12.51 33.09 37.60
CA TRP A 274 -13.40 32.01 37.13
C TRP A 274 -14.37 31.51 38.20
N ASP A 275 -14.03 31.59 39.49
CA ASP A 275 -14.96 31.27 40.61
C ASP A 275 -16.16 32.24 40.66
N THR A 276 -16.03 33.45 40.09
CA THR A 276 -17.10 34.47 40.07
C THR A 276 -18.14 34.22 38.96
N CYS A 277 -17.87 33.32 38.01
CA CYS A 277 -18.77 33.02 36.90
C CYS A 277 -19.60 31.72 37.10
N GLY A 278 -19.45 31.04 38.23
CA GLY A 278 -20.10 29.74 38.48
C GLY A 278 -21.54 29.81 39.00
N ASP A 279 -21.92 30.91 39.69
CA ASP A 279 -23.22 31.06 40.38
C ASP A 279 -24.16 32.06 39.68
N ALA A 280 -24.07 32.18 38.35
CA ALA A 280 -25.09 32.89 37.58
C ALA A 280 -26.23 31.92 37.23
N GLU A 281 -27.27 31.91 38.06
CA GLU A 281 -28.56 31.28 37.75
C GLU A 281 -29.18 32.04 36.57
N PHE A 282 -29.06 31.48 35.37
CA PHE A 282 -29.55 32.09 34.13
C PHE A 282 -31.04 31.72 33.97
N ASP A 283 -31.91 32.56 34.54
CA ASP A 283 -33.35 32.44 34.40
C ASP A 283 -33.75 32.85 32.97
N PHE A 284 -33.97 31.87 32.10
CA PHE A 284 -34.40 32.10 30.72
C PHE A 284 -35.91 32.38 30.70
N ALA A 285 -36.28 33.60 31.09
CA ALA A 285 -37.64 34.08 30.92
C ALA A 285 -37.88 34.37 29.42
N ASP A 286 -38.75 33.57 28.82
CA ASP A 286 -39.24 33.68 27.44
C ASP A 286 -40.09 34.96 27.29
N GLU A 287 -39.50 36.06 26.81
CA GLU A 287 -40.26 37.23 26.35
C GLU A 287 -40.14 37.40 24.84
N THR A 288 -41.28 37.13 24.19
CA THR A 288 -41.61 37.35 22.77
C THR A 288 -41.27 38.77 22.27
N PRO A 289 -40.96 38.94 20.96
CA PRO A 289 -40.40 40.18 20.44
C PRO A 289 -41.48 41.23 20.17
N LYS A 290 -41.28 42.46 20.68
CA LYS A 290 -42.02 43.65 20.23
C LYS A 290 -41.12 44.55 19.38
N GLN A 291 -41.57 44.77 18.15
CA GLN A 291 -41.08 45.73 17.18
C GLN A 291 -41.12 47.17 17.73
N SER A 292 -40.05 47.93 17.54
CA SER A 292 -40.17 49.34 17.12
C SER A 292 -38.90 49.74 16.35
N THR A 293 -39.11 50.20 15.13
CA THR A 293 -38.11 50.75 14.19
C THR A 293 -38.05 52.29 14.33
N PRO A 294 -37.26 53.04 13.54
CA PRO A 294 -35.85 53.32 13.79
C PRO A 294 -35.52 54.83 13.64
N SER A 295 -34.51 55.37 14.33
CA SER A 295 -33.87 56.62 13.88
C SER A 295 -32.51 56.82 14.53
N ASN A 296 -31.44 56.75 13.71
CA ASN A 296 -30.37 57.75 13.65
C ASN A 296 -29.31 57.28 12.66
N VAL A 297 -29.59 57.55 11.39
CA VAL A 297 -28.60 57.55 10.31
C VAL A 297 -27.77 58.83 10.46
N LEU A 298 -26.46 58.71 10.68
CA LEU A 298 -25.52 59.82 10.51
C LEU A 298 -24.83 59.67 9.16
N ASN A 299 -25.07 60.66 8.30
CA ASN A 299 -24.61 60.76 6.93
C ASN A 299 -23.13 61.21 6.90
N PHE A 300 -22.28 60.52 6.15
CA PHE A 300 -20.92 60.96 5.86
C PHE A 300 -20.94 61.89 4.65
N SER A 301 -20.57 63.15 4.84
CA SER A 301 -20.18 64.03 3.74
C SER A 301 -18.66 64.10 3.64
N LYS A 302 -18.21 64.03 2.40
CA LYS A 302 -16.84 64.03 1.91
C LYS A 302 -16.46 65.46 1.51
N ASP A 303 -15.29 65.91 1.93
CA ASP A 303 -14.38 66.82 1.22
C ASP A 303 -12.96 66.63 1.78
#